data_AF-A0AAQ0RDJ6-F1
#
_entry.id   AF-A0AAQ0RDJ6-F1
#
_cell.length_a   1.000
_cell.length_b   1.000
_cell.length_c   1.000
_cell.angle_alpha   90.00
_cell.angle_beta   90.00
_cell.angle_gamma   90.00
#
_symmetry.space_group_name_H-M   'P 1'
#
loop_
_entity.id
_entity.type
_entity.pdbx_description
1 polymer ?
#
loop_
_entity_poly.entity_id
_entity_poly.type
_entity_poly.pdbx_seq_one_letter_code
_entity_poly.pdbx_strand_id
1 'polypeptide(L)'
;MSDLDALLARPGFRGGLIDTVPGVVGEMLSLLGDVVAITVAGPVAVNDSGKYAVPTVPGDPLVCTPGLVSLRLNPSALGSVVTTDAEQHLPPTLRMFDTHGSSSHTTYLTPASDRLAFEAIRNAADASREANPPIQTSNTPAFWAEADQLTQLDFILADRGSERRNGLVALGALGYRRIDPHLMAAGMEHLSYQQLPVTTVVAGNGCLQIHRGDLDAAAMFGGTLTLASDTCRTMIDLNGVAECWLTRTHGVHGLTSSIEMYDFRRKCVAVFTQTGPAEPAVMDMWEDVMSSISAAS
;
A
#
# COMPACT_ATOMS: atom_id res chain seq x y z
N MET A 1 -12.54 4.98 20.93
CA MET A 1 -11.12 4.81 21.31
C MET A 1 -10.37 4.50 20.05
N SER A 2 -9.38 5.32 19.69
CA SER A 2 -8.55 5.11 18.49
C SER A 2 -7.54 3.97 18.71
N ASP A 3 -6.87 3.51 17.65
CA ASP A 3 -5.80 2.51 17.77
C ASP A 3 -4.61 3.05 18.56
N LEU A 4 -4.32 4.35 18.40
CA LEU A 4 -3.32 5.08 19.18
C LEU A 4 -3.68 5.09 20.67
N ASP A 5 -4.91 5.47 21.01
CA ASP A 5 -5.38 5.48 22.40
C ASP A 5 -5.27 4.08 23.02
N ALA A 6 -5.66 3.04 22.26
CA ALA A 6 -5.59 1.66 22.68
C ALA A 6 -4.14 1.21 22.93
N LEU A 7 -3.20 1.61 22.08
CA LEU A 7 -1.78 1.32 22.24
C LEU A 7 -1.21 1.99 23.50
N LEU A 8 -1.47 3.29 23.68
CA LEU A 8 -0.95 4.08 24.81
C LEU A 8 -1.57 3.65 26.14
N ALA A 9 -2.83 3.20 26.15
CA ALA A 9 -3.52 2.71 27.34
C ALA A 9 -3.15 1.25 27.69
N ARG A 10 -2.39 0.54 26.85
CA ARG A 10 -2.03 -0.87 27.08
C ARG A 10 -1.25 -1.00 28.41
N PRO A 11 -1.68 -1.87 29.35
CA PRO A 11 -0.96 -2.09 30.60
C PRO A 11 0.49 -2.51 30.34
N GLY A 12 1.43 -1.83 30.98
CA GLY A 12 2.86 -2.09 30.79
C GLY A 12 3.44 -1.57 29.47
N PHE A 13 2.73 -0.67 28.76
CA PHE A 13 3.27 0.03 27.59
C PHE A 13 4.64 0.65 27.89
N ARG A 14 5.62 0.31 27.05
CA ARG A 14 6.98 0.85 27.08
C ARG A 14 7.29 1.43 25.70
N GLY A 15 7.35 2.75 25.63
CA GLY A 15 7.46 3.48 24.39
C GLY A 15 7.14 4.95 24.57
N GLY A 16 7.12 5.70 23.48
CA GLY A 16 6.82 7.12 23.50
C GLY A 16 6.40 7.63 22.13
N LEU A 17 5.60 8.71 22.14
CA LEU A 17 5.41 9.51 20.94
C LEU A 17 6.75 10.16 20.58
N ILE A 18 7.03 10.23 19.28
CA ILE A 18 8.14 11.01 18.76
C ILE A 18 7.68 12.46 18.65
N ASP A 19 8.50 13.39 19.15
CA ASP A 19 8.23 14.82 19.14
C ASP A 19 8.64 15.46 17.79
N THR A 20 8.11 14.90 16.69
CA THR A 20 8.33 15.40 15.33
C THR A 20 7.18 15.02 14.41
N VAL A 21 7.12 15.63 13.22
CA VAL A 21 6.09 15.31 12.23
C VAL A 21 6.36 13.99 11.53
N PRO A 22 5.33 13.17 11.21
CA PRO A 22 5.52 11.88 10.54
C PRO A 22 6.29 11.94 9.21
N GLY A 23 6.26 13.07 8.51
CA GLY A 23 7.03 13.28 7.28
C GLY A 23 8.55 13.14 7.49
N VAL A 24 9.09 13.78 8.53
CA VAL A 24 10.52 13.68 8.89
C VAL A 24 10.89 12.25 9.26
N VAL A 25 10.04 11.58 10.02
CA VAL A 25 10.26 10.16 10.33
C VAL A 25 10.28 9.31 9.07
N GLY A 26 9.40 9.59 8.11
CA GLY A 26 9.35 8.95 6.80
C GLY A 26 10.70 9.02 6.08
N GLU A 27 11.30 10.20 5.97
CA GLU A 27 12.60 10.39 5.32
C GLU A 27 13.72 9.55 5.96
N MET A 28 13.65 9.36 7.28
CA MET A 28 14.63 8.60 8.06
C MET A 28 14.45 7.08 7.97
N LEU A 29 13.33 6.56 7.44
CA LEU A 29 13.06 5.11 7.42
C LEU A 29 14.13 4.31 6.66
N SER A 30 14.68 4.87 5.59
CA SER A 30 15.76 4.26 4.79
C SER A 30 17.06 4.01 5.59
N LEU A 31 17.22 4.68 6.75
CA LEU A 31 18.38 4.53 7.62
C LEU A 31 18.29 3.31 8.55
N LEU A 32 17.11 2.69 8.68
CA LEU A 32 16.87 1.62 9.66
C LEU A 32 17.51 0.28 9.31
N GLY A 33 18.13 0.12 8.14
CA GLY A 33 18.61 -1.17 7.68
C GLY A 33 17.47 -2.16 7.43
N ASP A 34 17.70 -3.44 7.72
CA ASP A 34 16.72 -4.49 7.47
C ASP A 34 15.62 -4.50 8.55
N VAL A 35 14.37 -4.40 8.12
CA VAL A 35 13.18 -4.34 8.97
C VAL A 35 12.12 -5.34 8.51
N VAL A 36 11.02 -5.45 9.25
CA VAL A 36 9.75 -5.99 8.72
C VAL A 36 8.72 -4.86 8.68
N ALA A 37 8.31 -4.49 7.48
CA ALA A 37 7.37 -3.43 7.18
C ALA A 37 5.96 -3.99 6.99
N ILE A 38 4.98 -3.50 7.76
CA ILE A 38 3.61 -4.01 7.76
C ILE A 38 2.62 -2.88 7.55
N THR A 39 1.70 -3.08 6.60
CA THR A 39 0.54 -2.22 6.36
C THR A 39 -0.72 -3.07 6.33
N VAL A 40 -1.74 -2.64 7.05
CA VAL A 40 -3.04 -3.32 7.14
C VAL A 40 -4.14 -2.37 6.66
N ALA A 41 -5.02 -2.90 5.83
CA ALA A 41 -6.03 -2.17 5.10
C ALA A 41 -7.32 -3.00 5.03
N GLY A 42 -8.16 -2.90 6.06
CA GLY A 42 -9.39 -3.71 6.14
C GLY A 42 -9.04 -5.22 6.09
N PRO A 43 -9.50 -5.98 5.09
CA PRO A 43 -9.20 -7.41 4.96
C PRO A 43 -7.82 -7.72 4.34
N VAL A 44 -7.03 -6.70 4.00
CA VAL A 44 -5.71 -6.89 3.37
C VAL A 44 -4.61 -6.56 4.37
N ALA A 45 -3.60 -7.43 4.46
CA ALA A 45 -2.37 -7.17 5.17
C ALA A 45 -1.17 -7.51 4.29
N VAL A 46 -0.23 -6.58 4.17
CA VAL A 46 1.09 -6.86 3.57
C VAL A 46 2.16 -6.81 4.66
N ASN A 47 3.05 -7.78 4.64
CA ASN A 47 4.33 -7.72 5.33
C ASN A 47 5.46 -7.88 4.31
N ASP A 48 6.51 -7.09 4.47
CA ASP A 48 7.68 -7.13 3.59
C ASP A 48 8.94 -6.97 4.44
N SER A 49 9.88 -7.91 4.28
CA SER A 49 11.13 -7.90 5.05
C SER A 49 12.27 -7.41 4.17
N GLY A 50 12.97 -6.37 4.61
CA GLY A 50 14.06 -5.79 3.84
C GLY A 50 14.32 -4.34 4.22
N LYS A 51 14.96 -3.61 3.32
CA LYS A 51 15.29 -2.20 3.53
C LYS A 51 14.25 -1.30 2.89
N TYR A 52 13.98 -0.17 3.51
CA TYR A 52 13.16 0.86 2.89
C TYR A 52 13.93 1.57 1.77
N ALA A 53 13.28 1.76 0.63
CA ALA A 53 13.60 2.88 -0.24
C ALA A 53 13.29 4.20 0.49
N VAL A 54 13.83 5.33 0.02
CA VAL A 54 13.40 6.63 0.53
C VAL A 54 11.89 6.79 0.23
N PRO A 55 11.02 6.97 1.24
CA PRO A 55 9.60 7.13 0.99
C PRO A 55 9.32 8.36 0.12
N THR A 56 8.27 8.26 -0.70
CA THR A 56 7.84 9.34 -1.60
C THR A 56 6.56 9.99 -1.09
N VAL A 57 6.26 11.20 -1.54
CA VAL A 57 5.01 11.92 -1.25
C VAL A 57 4.31 12.36 -2.54
N PRO A 58 3.03 12.75 -2.51
CA PRO A 58 2.36 13.39 -3.65
C PRO A 58 3.20 14.54 -4.23
N GLY A 59 3.38 14.53 -5.55
CA GLY A 59 4.30 15.43 -6.27
C GLY A 59 5.65 14.77 -6.64
N ASP A 60 6.07 13.74 -5.92
CA ASP A 60 7.24 12.93 -6.30
C ASP A 60 6.88 11.89 -7.36
N PRO A 61 7.86 11.45 -8.19
CA PRO A 61 7.68 10.31 -9.08
C PRO A 61 7.35 9.04 -8.29
N LEU A 62 6.63 8.11 -8.93
CA LEU A 62 6.40 6.79 -8.38
C LEU A 62 7.73 6.01 -8.32
N VAL A 63 8.13 5.58 -7.13
CA VAL A 63 9.32 4.75 -6.92
C VAL A 63 8.87 3.37 -6.41
N CYS A 64 9.17 2.34 -7.22
CA CYS A 64 8.92 0.94 -6.91
C CYS A 64 10.21 0.15 -7.17
N THR A 65 11.21 0.30 -6.31
CA THR A 65 12.52 -0.33 -6.50
C THR A 65 12.44 -1.81 -6.14
N PRO A 66 12.73 -2.74 -7.07
CA PRO A 66 12.72 -4.18 -6.76
C PRO A 66 13.67 -4.50 -5.59
N GLY A 67 13.20 -5.35 -4.67
CA GLY A 67 13.94 -5.76 -3.48
C GLY A 67 13.98 -4.72 -2.35
N LEU A 68 13.33 -3.56 -2.50
CA LEU A 68 13.17 -2.57 -1.43
C LEU A 68 11.69 -2.40 -1.07
N VAL A 69 11.43 -2.16 0.21
CA VAL A 69 10.12 -1.74 0.69
C VAL A 69 9.89 -0.29 0.26
N SER A 70 8.92 -0.07 -0.61
CA SER A 70 8.59 1.28 -1.09
C SER A 70 7.36 1.80 -0.36
N LEU A 71 7.44 3.01 0.19
CA LEU A 71 6.30 3.69 0.79
C LEU A 71 5.97 4.97 0.03
N ARG A 72 4.68 5.24 -0.13
CA ARG A 72 4.17 6.56 -0.51
C ARG A 72 3.32 7.12 0.62
N LEU A 73 3.72 8.25 1.18
CA LEU A 73 3.14 8.82 2.39
C LEU A 73 2.34 10.08 2.05
N ASN A 74 1.24 10.30 2.79
CA ASN A 74 0.52 11.57 2.76
C ASN A 74 0.75 12.31 4.09
N PRO A 75 1.71 13.26 4.13
CA PRO A 75 2.02 13.98 5.37
C PRO A 75 0.83 14.73 5.98
N SER A 76 -0.15 15.14 5.16
CA SER A 76 -1.36 15.82 5.66
C SER A 76 -2.31 14.87 6.39
N ALA A 77 -2.33 13.58 6.03
CA ALA A 77 -3.18 12.56 6.64
C ALA A 77 -2.51 11.87 7.84
N LEU A 78 -1.20 11.96 7.98
CA LEU A 78 -0.46 11.38 9.11
C LEU A 78 -0.49 12.31 10.33
N GLY A 79 -0.76 11.73 11.50
CA GLY A 79 -0.96 12.45 12.75
C GLY A 79 0.23 12.34 13.71
N SER A 80 0.64 11.10 14.01
CA SER A 80 1.66 10.83 15.04
C SER A 80 2.49 9.59 14.71
N VAL A 81 3.64 9.49 15.37
CA VAL A 81 4.48 8.30 15.36
C VAL A 81 4.77 7.88 16.79
N VAL A 82 4.65 6.59 17.08
CA VAL A 82 4.99 5.99 18.37
C VAL A 82 6.11 4.97 18.17
N THR A 83 7.12 5.03 19.02
CA THR A 83 8.09 3.94 19.15
C THR A 83 7.76 3.08 20.37
N THR A 84 8.00 1.77 20.28
CA THR A 84 7.91 0.86 21.41
C THR A 84 9.25 0.20 21.68
N ASP A 85 9.53 -0.06 22.95
CA ASP A 85 10.66 -0.90 23.33
C ASP A 85 10.38 -2.38 23.03
N ALA A 86 11.42 -3.20 23.15
CA ALA A 86 11.29 -4.65 23.05
C ALA A 86 10.47 -5.23 24.22
N GLU A 87 9.60 -6.19 23.91
CA GLU A 87 8.88 -7.03 24.87
C GLU A 87 9.29 -8.49 24.67
N GLN A 88 8.90 -9.40 25.58
CA GLN A 88 9.40 -10.79 25.61
C GLN A 88 9.36 -11.52 24.25
N HIS A 89 8.39 -11.21 23.40
CA HIS A 89 8.23 -11.80 22.06
C HIS A 89 7.98 -10.79 20.96
N LEU A 90 8.21 -9.50 21.23
CA LEU A 90 7.96 -8.42 20.28
C LEU A 90 9.21 -7.56 20.17
N PRO A 91 9.83 -7.42 18.98
CA PRO A 91 10.93 -6.49 18.82
C PRO A 91 10.44 -5.04 18.98
N PRO A 92 11.35 -4.08 19.14
CA PRO A 92 11.00 -2.67 19.10
C PRO A 92 10.25 -2.33 17.81
N THR A 93 9.26 -1.45 17.91
CA THR A 93 8.45 -1.04 16.75
C THR A 93 8.45 0.46 16.58
N LEU A 94 8.25 0.90 15.34
CA LEU A 94 7.87 2.24 14.96
C LEU A 94 6.49 2.17 14.29
N ARG A 95 5.52 2.92 14.80
CA ARG A 95 4.13 2.87 14.35
C ARG A 95 3.67 4.26 13.96
N MET A 96 3.26 4.42 12.71
CA MET A 96 2.62 5.65 12.22
C MET A 96 1.10 5.54 12.35
N PHE A 97 0.48 6.64 12.75
CA PHE A 97 -0.97 6.77 12.88
C PHE A 97 -1.47 7.96 12.07
N ASP A 98 -2.70 7.88 11.57
CA ASP A 98 -3.36 9.01 10.91
C ASP A 98 -3.74 10.12 11.90
N THR A 99 -4.28 11.23 11.40
CA THR A 99 -4.74 12.37 12.21
C THR A 99 -5.93 12.05 13.13
N HIS A 100 -6.55 10.88 12.97
CA HIS A 100 -7.62 10.37 13.83
C HIS A 100 -7.15 9.28 14.81
N GLY A 101 -5.85 8.95 14.80
CA GLY A 101 -5.26 7.91 15.65
C GLY A 101 -5.49 6.48 15.17
N SER A 102 -5.92 6.27 13.91
CA SER A 102 -5.99 4.93 13.31
C SER A 102 -4.61 4.50 12.82
N SER A 103 -4.30 3.19 12.89
CA SER A 103 -3.02 2.68 12.42
C SER A 103 -2.85 2.90 10.92
N SER A 104 -1.65 3.35 10.53
CA SER A 104 -1.27 3.61 9.14
C SER A 104 -0.25 2.60 8.63
N HIS A 105 0.90 2.54 9.30
CA HIS A 105 2.04 1.70 8.93
C HIS A 105 2.82 1.31 10.18
N THR A 106 3.38 0.09 10.21
CA THR A 106 4.22 -0.39 11.31
C THR A 106 5.51 -0.98 10.79
N THR A 107 6.62 -0.53 11.37
CA THR A 107 7.95 -1.10 11.19
C THR A 107 8.33 -1.90 12.44
N TYR A 108 8.69 -3.16 12.26
CA TYR A 108 9.32 -3.99 13.30
C TYR A 108 10.82 -4.03 13.06
N LEU A 109 11.60 -3.78 14.11
CA LEU A 109 13.04 -3.96 14.03
C LEU A 109 13.39 -5.45 13.99
N THR A 110 14.46 -5.76 13.28
CA THR A 110 15.10 -7.07 13.24
C THR A 110 16.48 -6.99 13.92
N PRO A 111 17.14 -8.13 14.17
CA PRO A 111 18.53 -8.13 14.62
C PRO A 111 19.50 -7.42 13.65
N ALA A 112 19.13 -7.26 12.38
CA ALA A 112 19.92 -6.59 11.35
C ALA A 112 19.52 -5.11 11.15
N SER A 113 18.56 -4.58 11.93
CA SER A 113 18.24 -3.17 11.90
C SER A 113 19.35 -2.31 12.50
N ASP A 114 19.52 -1.11 11.97
CA ASP A 114 20.39 -0.09 12.54
C ASP A 114 19.77 0.50 13.80
N ARG A 115 20.29 0.08 14.95
CA ARG A 115 19.81 0.56 16.25
C ARG A 115 20.12 2.04 16.48
N LEU A 116 21.23 2.56 15.95
CA LEU A 116 21.58 3.98 16.10
C LEU A 116 20.62 4.85 15.29
N ALA A 117 20.25 4.42 14.08
CA ALA A 117 19.24 5.10 13.28
C ALA A 117 17.88 5.12 14.00
N PHE A 118 17.46 4.00 14.60
CA PHE A 118 16.23 3.94 15.38
C PHE A 118 16.25 4.88 16.60
N GLU A 119 17.37 4.95 17.31
CA GLU A 119 17.55 5.89 18.42
C GLU A 119 17.57 7.35 17.94
N ALA A 120 18.14 7.63 16.77
CA ALA A 120 18.11 8.96 16.16
C ALA A 120 16.67 9.37 15.82
N ILE A 121 15.87 8.47 15.24
CA ILE A 121 14.45 8.70 14.96
C ILE A 121 13.68 8.96 16.26
N ARG A 122 13.91 8.16 17.31
CA ARG A 122 13.23 8.31 18.60
C ARG A 122 13.50 9.66 19.27
N ASN A 123 14.69 10.21 19.05
CA ASN A 123 15.12 11.51 19.61
C ASN A 123 15.01 12.66 18.60
N ALA A 124 14.42 12.44 17.42
CA ALA A 124 14.21 13.49 16.45
C ALA A 124 13.28 14.55 17.06
N ALA A 125 13.74 15.80 17.06
CA ALA A 125 13.04 16.92 17.68
C ALA A 125 12.55 17.89 16.61
N ASP A 126 11.33 18.37 16.84
CA ASP A 126 10.75 19.65 16.44
C ASP A 126 11.14 20.13 15.03
N ALA A 127 10.53 19.49 14.04
CA ALA A 127 10.39 20.06 12.71
C ALA A 127 9.00 20.67 12.57
N SER A 128 8.95 21.95 12.24
CA SER A 128 7.69 22.64 11.96
C SER A 128 6.92 21.93 10.85
N ARG A 129 5.63 21.69 11.09
CA ARG A 129 4.71 21.12 10.10
C ARG A 129 4.51 22.15 8.98
N GLU A 130 5.25 22.05 7.88
CA GLU A 130 4.87 22.75 6.67
C GLU A 130 3.51 22.19 6.21
N ALA A 131 2.54 23.08 6.06
CA ALA A 131 1.22 22.70 5.60
C ALA A 131 1.31 22.39 4.11
N ASN A 132 1.45 21.10 3.78
CA ASN A 132 1.28 20.67 2.40
C ASN A 132 -0.17 20.91 1.98
N PRO A 133 -0.41 21.52 0.81
CA PRO A 133 -1.75 21.69 0.31
C PRO A 133 -2.42 20.31 0.17
N PRO A 134 -3.73 20.20 0.45
CA PRO A 134 -4.44 18.95 0.24
C PRO A 134 -4.32 18.54 -1.23
N ILE A 135 -4.24 17.23 -1.46
CA ILE A 135 -4.25 16.66 -2.81
C ILE A 135 -5.57 17.09 -3.46
N GLN A 136 -5.51 17.92 -4.50
CA GLN A 136 -6.70 18.35 -5.22
C GLN A 136 -7.18 17.21 -6.11
N THR A 137 -8.38 16.71 -5.83
CA THR A 137 -8.99 15.60 -6.55
C THR A 137 -10.20 16.09 -7.38
N SER A 138 -10.18 15.85 -8.70
CA SER A 138 -11.36 15.94 -9.57
C SER A 138 -11.83 14.53 -9.91
N ASN A 139 -13.07 14.20 -9.60
CA ASN A 139 -13.60 12.85 -9.82
C ASN A 139 -14.62 12.83 -10.95
N THR A 140 -14.21 13.26 -12.15
CA THR A 140 -15.08 13.28 -13.34
C THR A 140 -14.67 12.20 -14.34
N PRO A 141 -15.60 11.72 -15.19
CA PRO A 141 -15.24 10.78 -16.24
C PRO A 141 -14.15 11.27 -17.20
N ALA A 142 -14.19 12.55 -17.58
CA ALA A 142 -13.18 13.16 -18.44
C ALA A 142 -11.80 13.21 -17.76
N PHE A 143 -11.77 13.47 -16.45
CA PHE A 143 -10.51 13.42 -15.68
C PHE A 143 -9.90 12.01 -15.71
N TRP A 144 -10.71 10.99 -15.43
CA TRP A 144 -10.21 9.61 -15.38
C TRP A 144 -9.86 9.00 -16.74
N ALA A 145 -10.39 9.55 -17.84
CA ALA A 145 -9.97 9.17 -19.18
C ALA A 145 -8.50 9.49 -19.46
N GLU A 146 -8.00 10.60 -18.88
CA GLU A 146 -6.63 11.09 -19.10
C GLU A 146 -5.69 10.81 -17.90
N ALA A 147 -6.24 10.37 -16.77
CA ALA A 147 -5.46 10.14 -15.56
C ALA A 147 -4.43 9.01 -15.74
N ASP A 148 -3.25 9.23 -15.17
CA ASP A 148 -2.19 8.24 -15.09
C ASP A 148 -2.26 7.42 -13.79
N GLN A 149 -1.43 6.37 -13.72
CA GLN A 149 -1.33 5.51 -12.54
C GLN A 149 -0.89 6.27 -11.29
N LEU A 150 -0.02 7.29 -11.43
CA LEU A 150 0.43 8.08 -10.30
C LEU A 150 -0.73 8.88 -9.68
N THR A 151 -1.52 9.51 -10.54
CA THR A 151 -2.75 10.22 -10.18
C THR A 151 -3.76 9.29 -9.51
N GLN A 152 -3.95 8.09 -10.05
CA GLN A 152 -4.80 7.06 -9.42
C GLN A 152 -4.34 6.74 -7.99
N LEU A 153 -3.04 6.47 -7.80
CA LEU A 153 -2.48 6.16 -6.49
C LEU A 153 -2.57 7.36 -5.53
N ASP A 154 -2.36 8.58 -6.00
CA ASP A 154 -2.48 9.80 -5.18
C ASP A 154 -3.92 10.05 -4.72
N PHE A 155 -4.92 9.77 -5.57
CA PHE A 155 -6.33 9.78 -5.15
C PHE A 155 -6.61 8.73 -4.08
N ILE A 156 -6.11 7.51 -4.28
CA ILE A 156 -6.28 6.44 -3.29
C ILE A 156 -5.60 6.81 -1.97
N LEU A 157 -4.42 7.43 -2.02
CA LEU A 157 -3.69 7.87 -0.84
C LEU A 157 -4.39 9.06 -0.13
N ALA A 158 -5.10 9.92 -0.86
CA ALA A 158 -5.80 11.08 -0.31
C ALA A 158 -6.96 10.69 0.62
N ASP A 159 -7.86 9.82 0.15
CA ASP A 159 -9.13 9.54 0.81
C ASP A 159 -9.46 8.03 0.92
N ARG A 160 -8.47 7.19 0.65
CA ARG A 160 -8.60 5.73 0.49
C ARG A 160 -9.45 5.36 -0.73
N GLY A 161 -9.45 6.17 -1.78
CA GLY A 161 -10.16 5.90 -3.04
C GLY A 161 -11.68 6.03 -2.97
N SER A 162 -12.23 6.73 -1.97
CA SER A 162 -13.68 6.74 -1.73
C SER A 162 -14.43 7.54 -2.78
N GLU A 163 -13.92 8.72 -3.11
CA GLU A 163 -14.40 9.53 -4.22
C GLU A 163 -14.26 8.75 -5.51
N ARG A 164 -13.05 8.26 -5.81
CA ARG A 164 -12.77 7.45 -7.02
C ARG A 164 -13.79 6.34 -7.21
N ARG A 165 -14.04 5.54 -6.17
CA ARG A 165 -15.03 4.45 -6.17
C ARG A 165 -16.43 4.91 -6.58
N ASN A 166 -16.86 6.10 -6.15
CA ASN A 166 -18.18 6.63 -6.52
C ASN A 166 -18.24 7.01 -8.01
N GLY A 167 -17.10 7.31 -8.64
CA GLY A 167 -16.99 7.61 -10.06
C GLY A 167 -16.85 6.38 -10.96
N LEU A 168 -16.30 5.26 -10.47
CA LEU A 168 -15.96 4.07 -11.30
C LEU A 168 -17.14 3.54 -12.12
N VAL A 169 -18.36 3.57 -11.57
CA VAL A 169 -19.57 3.09 -12.27
C VAL A 169 -19.82 3.87 -13.58
N ALA A 170 -19.54 5.17 -13.58
CA ALA A 170 -19.73 6.02 -14.76
C ALA A 170 -18.66 5.81 -15.83
N LEU A 171 -17.58 5.07 -15.51
CA LEU A 171 -16.44 4.83 -16.40
C LEU A 171 -16.58 3.53 -17.21
N GLY A 172 -17.74 2.88 -17.19
CA GLY A 172 -17.96 1.59 -17.88
C GLY A 172 -17.58 1.59 -19.37
N ALA A 173 -17.84 2.70 -20.07
CA ALA A 173 -17.47 2.86 -21.47
C ALA A 173 -15.94 2.88 -21.72
N LEU A 174 -15.14 3.15 -20.69
CA LEU A 174 -13.67 3.12 -20.71
C LEU A 174 -13.10 1.76 -20.29
N GLY A 175 -13.94 0.73 -20.18
CA GLY A 175 -13.53 -0.63 -19.80
C GLY A 175 -13.44 -0.88 -18.29
N TYR A 176 -13.86 0.10 -17.46
CA TYR A 176 -13.93 -0.06 -16.03
C TYR A 176 -15.12 -0.94 -15.65
N ARG A 177 -14.91 -1.98 -14.85
CA ARG A 177 -15.99 -2.89 -14.48
C ARG A 177 -15.71 -3.63 -13.19
N ARG A 178 -16.77 -4.14 -12.57
CA ARG A 178 -16.64 -5.10 -11.48
C ARG A 178 -16.21 -6.45 -12.03
N ILE A 179 -15.41 -7.15 -11.22
CA ILE A 179 -14.95 -8.52 -11.46
C ILE A 179 -15.17 -9.36 -10.21
N ASP A 180 -15.26 -10.68 -10.36
CA ASP A 180 -15.32 -11.59 -9.21
C ASP A 180 -13.94 -11.65 -8.53
N PRO A 181 -13.82 -11.37 -7.22
CA PRO A 181 -12.55 -11.53 -6.50
C PRO A 181 -11.97 -12.95 -6.58
N HIS A 182 -12.79 -13.99 -6.78
CA HIS A 182 -12.28 -15.36 -6.97
C HIS A 182 -11.64 -15.57 -8.33
N LEU A 183 -12.13 -14.90 -9.39
CA LEU A 183 -11.49 -14.91 -10.70
C LEU A 183 -10.16 -14.16 -10.66
N MET A 184 -10.10 -13.05 -9.93
CA MET A 184 -8.84 -12.37 -9.64
C MET A 184 -7.84 -13.32 -8.95
N ALA A 185 -8.27 -14.06 -7.93
CA ALA A 185 -7.40 -14.99 -7.22
C ALA A 185 -6.84 -16.08 -8.13
N ALA A 186 -7.69 -16.67 -8.99
CA ALA A 186 -7.26 -17.64 -10.00
C ALA A 186 -6.30 -17.03 -11.03
N GLY A 187 -6.51 -15.77 -11.41
CA GLY A 187 -5.58 -15.05 -12.27
C GLY A 187 -4.21 -14.83 -11.63
N MET A 188 -4.16 -14.46 -10.35
CA MET A 188 -2.90 -14.33 -9.60
C MET A 188 -2.19 -15.69 -9.48
N GLU A 189 -2.92 -16.77 -9.23
CA GLU A 189 -2.37 -18.14 -9.26
C GLU A 189 -1.73 -18.44 -10.63
N HIS A 190 -2.42 -18.11 -11.72
CA HIS A 190 -1.89 -18.30 -13.07
C HIS A 190 -0.60 -17.51 -13.31
N LEU A 191 -0.58 -16.23 -12.92
CA LEU A 191 0.60 -15.36 -13.02
C LEU A 191 1.78 -15.91 -12.23
N SER A 192 1.52 -16.57 -11.09
CA SER A 192 2.58 -17.15 -10.27
C SER A 192 3.29 -18.33 -10.92
N TYR A 193 2.60 -19.12 -11.76
CA TYR A 193 3.25 -20.20 -12.53
C TYR A 193 4.28 -19.67 -13.55
N GLN A 194 4.12 -18.41 -13.97
CA GLN A 194 5.08 -17.72 -14.86
C GLN A 194 6.06 -16.84 -14.09
N GLN A 195 5.96 -16.81 -12.74
CA GLN A 195 6.68 -15.87 -11.88
C GLN A 195 6.60 -14.43 -12.39
N LEU A 196 5.43 -14.02 -12.89
CA LEU A 196 5.28 -12.72 -13.50
C LEU A 196 5.54 -11.62 -12.44
N PRO A 197 6.37 -10.61 -12.72
CA PRO A 197 6.50 -9.46 -11.84
C PRO A 197 5.14 -8.79 -11.65
N VAL A 198 4.75 -8.46 -10.42
CA VAL A 198 3.51 -7.74 -10.11
C VAL A 198 3.80 -6.60 -9.14
N THR A 199 3.24 -5.42 -9.41
CA THR A 199 3.21 -4.33 -8.43
C THR A 199 1.95 -4.48 -7.57
N THR A 200 2.15 -4.76 -6.30
CA THR A 200 1.13 -4.81 -5.25
C THR A 200 1.18 -3.55 -4.42
N VAL A 201 0.06 -2.85 -4.30
CA VAL A 201 -0.11 -1.67 -3.46
C VAL A 201 -1.13 -1.98 -2.39
N VAL A 202 -0.76 -1.93 -1.12
CA VAL A 202 -1.72 -1.99 -0.01
C VAL A 202 -1.87 -0.58 0.55
N ALA A 203 -3.11 -0.10 0.50
CA ALA A 203 -3.42 1.25 0.88
C ALA A 203 -3.81 1.26 2.37
N GLY A 204 -2.98 1.80 3.24
CA GLY A 204 -3.28 2.11 4.64
C GLY A 204 -3.83 3.53 4.82
N ASN A 205 -3.97 3.99 6.07
CA ASN A 205 -4.45 5.34 6.36
C ASN A 205 -3.34 6.39 6.16
N GLY A 206 -3.30 7.06 5.02
CA GLY A 206 -2.25 8.04 4.70
C GLY A 206 -0.89 7.42 4.34
N CYS A 207 -0.87 6.12 4.04
CA CYS A 207 0.32 5.39 3.59
C CYS A 207 -0.09 4.38 2.51
N LEU A 208 0.67 4.29 1.42
CA LEU A 208 0.67 3.15 0.51
C LEU A 208 1.96 2.38 0.74
N GLN A 209 1.87 1.08 1.03
CA GLN A 209 3.01 0.18 0.96
C GLN A 209 2.99 -0.52 -0.39
N ILE A 210 4.07 -0.34 -1.14
CA ILE A 210 4.20 -0.77 -2.53
C ILE A 210 5.32 -1.79 -2.61
N HIS A 211 5.00 -2.96 -3.16
CA HIS A 211 5.95 -4.01 -3.44
C HIS A 211 5.89 -4.35 -4.93
N ARG A 212 7.05 -4.41 -5.58
CA ARG A 212 7.19 -4.91 -6.95
C ARG A 212 8.21 -6.02 -6.97
N GLY A 213 7.78 -7.20 -7.39
CA GLY A 213 8.62 -8.39 -7.48
C GLY A 213 7.90 -9.51 -8.20
N ASP A 214 8.64 -10.58 -8.46
CA ASP A 214 8.16 -11.79 -9.13
C ASP A 214 7.16 -12.51 -8.23
N LEU A 215 5.98 -12.81 -8.76
CA LEU A 215 4.96 -13.51 -8.00
C LEU A 215 5.34 -15.00 -7.88
N ASP A 216 6.04 -15.37 -6.82
CA ASP A 216 6.51 -16.74 -6.58
C ASP A 216 5.39 -17.74 -6.33
N ALA A 217 4.33 -17.30 -5.64
CA ALA A 217 3.16 -18.12 -5.37
C ALA A 217 1.92 -17.27 -5.11
N ALA A 218 0.77 -17.79 -5.52
CA ALA A 218 -0.52 -17.29 -5.10
C ALA A 218 -1.42 -18.49 -4.77
N ALA A 219 -1.90 -18.56 -3.53
CA ALA A 219 -2.65 -19.71 -3.05
C ALA A 219 -3.85 -19.28 -2.19
N MET A 220 -4.97 -19.95 -2.42
CA MET A 220 -6.22 -19.71 -1.69
C MET A 220 -6.39 -20.78 -0.60
N PHE A 221 -6.50 -20.36 0.65
CA PHE A 221 -6.74 -21.26 1.79
C PHE A 221 -7.79 -20.65 2.72
N GLY A 222 -8.90 -21.38 2.94
CA GLY A 222 -9.93 -20.97 3.90
C GLY A 222 -10.56 -19.60 3.63
N GLY A 223 -10.68 -19.18 2.37
CA GLY A 223 -11.21 -17.85 1.98
C GLY A 223 -10.17 -16.73 1.98
N THR A 224 -8.93 -17.01 2.37
CA THR A 224 -7.81 -16.07 2.30
C THR A 224 -6.91 -16.37 1.12
N LEU A 225 -6.68 -15.39 0.26
CA LEU A 225 -5.64 -15.44 -0.77
C LEU A 225 -4.32 -14.97 -0.17
N THR A 226 -3.26 -15.76 -0.30
CA THR A 226 -1.90 -15.36 0.05
C THR A 226 -1.05 -15.26 -1.21
N LEU A 227 -0.46 -14.09 -1.42
CA LEU A 227 0.51 -13.81 -2.47
C LEU A 227 1.90 -13.76 -1.85
N ALA A 228 2.86 -14.46 -2.46
CA ALA A 228 4.26 -14.49 -2.09
C ALA A 228 5.11 -13.94 -3.22
N SER A 229 6.00 -13.01 -2.91
CA SER A 229 6.99 -12.43 -3.82
C SER A 229 8.24 -12.11 -3.00
N ASP A 230 9.30 -12.90 -3.18
CA ASP A 230 10.54 -12.84 -2.38
C ASP A 230 10.25 -12.89 -0.86
N THR A 231 10.58 -11.83 -0.13
CA THR A 231 10.34 -11.64 1.30
C THR A 231 8.97 -11.04 1.62
N CYS A 232 8.21 -10.62 0.60
CA CYS A 232 6.91 -9.99 0.75
C CYS A 232 5.78 -11.02 0.74
N ARG A 233 4.86 -10.87 1.69
CA ARG A 233 3.63 -11.65 1.78
C ARG A 233 2.44 -10.71 1.87
N THR A 234 1.52 -10.83 0.93
CA THR A 234 0.22 -10.13 0.97
C THR A 234 -0.89 -11.14 1.22
N MET A 235 -1.64 -10.95 2.30
CA MET A 235 -2.78 -11.77 2.68
C MET A 235 -4.06 -10.97 2.48
N ILE A 236 -5.06 -11.59 1.85
CA ILE A 236 -6.34 -10.95 1.50
C ILE A 236 -7.46 -11.89 1.94
N ASP A 237 -8.22 -11.52 2.96
CA ASP A 237 -9.48 -12.21 3.27
C ASP A 237 -10.56 -11.78 2.28
N LEU A 238 -10.87 -12.64 1.31
CA LEU A 238 -11.82 -12.32 0.25
C LEU A 238 -13.24 -12.10 0.80
N ASN A 239 -13.57 -12.64 1.99
CA ASN A 239 -14.88 -12.41 2.61
C ASN A 239 -15.07 -10.96 3.08
N GLY A 240 -13.97 -10.23 3.32
CA GLY A 240 -13.99 -8.82 3.69
C GLY A 240 -13.96 -7.86 2.49
N VAL A 241 -13.79 -8.38 1.27
CA VAL A 241 -13.79 -7.60 0.03
C VAL A 241 -15.23 -7.45 -0.47
N ALA A 242 -15.72 -6.21 -0.52
CA ALA A 242 -17.07 -5.92 -0.98
C ALA A 242 -17.14 -5.76 -2.51
N GLU A 243 -16.10 -5.17 -3.10
CA GLU A 243 -16.04 -4.93 -4.54
C GLU A 243 -14.62 -5.14 -5.05
N CYS A 244 -14.49 -5.79 -6.20
CA CYS A 244 -13.26 -5.90 -6.95
C CYS A 244 -13.51 -5.27 -8.33
N TRP A 245 -12.64 -4.35 -8.73
CA TRP A 245 -12.80 -3.58 -9.96
C TRP A 245 -11.59 -3.77 -10.86
N LEU A 246 -11.84 -4.05 -12.14
CA LEU A 246 -10.86 -3.85 -13.19
C LEU A 246 -10.96 -2.39 -13.66
N THR A 247 -9.83 -1.70 -13.68
CA THR A 247 -9.69 -0.30 -14.06
C THR A 247 -8.57 -0.15 -15.09
N ARG A 248 -8.54 0.98 -15.80
CA ARG A 248 -7.51 1.26 -16.80
C ARG A 248 -7.02 2.70 -16.72
N THR A 249 -5.73 2.88 -16.57
CA THR A 249 -5.08 4.19 -16.44
C THR A 249 -3.82 4.24 -17.29
N HIS A 250 -3.36 5.44 -17.64
CA HIS A 250 -2.13 5.58 -18.40
C HIS A 250 -0.92 5.26 -17.51
N GLY A 251 -0.14 4.26 -17.90
CA GLY A 251 1.15 3.92 -17.32
C GLY A 251 2.30 4.22 -18.30
N VAL A 252 3.51 3.80 -17.94
CA VAL A 252 4.72 4.00 -18.77
C VAL A 252 4.60 3.35 -20.15
N HIS A 253 3.84 2.25 -20.27
CA HIS A 253 3.61 1.52 -21.52
C HIS A 253 2.30 1.89 -22.23
N GLY A 254 1.69 3.01 -21.84
CA GLY A 254 0.35 3.38 -22.28
C GLY A 254 -0.72 2.80 -21.37
N LEU A 255 -1.90 2.52 -21.91
CA LEU A 255 -3.05 2.10 -21.11
C LEU A 255 -2.76 0.76 -20.42
N THR A 256 -2.76 0.76 -19.09
CA THR A 256 -2.45 -0.40 -18.26
C THR A 256 -3.66 -0.73 -17.40
N SER A 257 -4.03 -2.01 -17.39
CA SER A 257 -5.10 -2.54 -16.55
C SER A 257 -4.62 -2.70 -15.10
N SER A 258 -5.48 -2.36 -14.14
CA SER A 258 -5.23 -2.53 -12.72
C SER A 258 -6.46 -3.10 -12.03
N ILE A 259 -6.23 -3.94 -11.03
CA ILE A 259 -7.29 -4.43 -10.13
C ILE A 259 -7.32 -3.57 -8.88
N GLU A 260 -8.47 -3.01 -8.54
CA GLU A 260 -8.71 -2.28 -7.29
C GLU A 260 -9.70 -3.05 -6.41
N MET A 261 -9.35 -3.27 -5.15
CA MET A 261 -10.22 -3.92 -4.17
C MET A 261 -10.75 -2.91 -3.17
N TYR A 262 -12.04 -3.02 -2.86
CA TYR A 262 -12.72 -2.16 -1.90
C TYR A 262 -13.39 -2.98 -0.80
N ASP A 263 -13.24 -2.54 0.44
CA ASP A 263 -13.89 -3.14 1.60
C ASP A 263 -15.37 -2.71 1.73
N PHE A 264 -16.08 -3.24 2.73
CA PHE A 264 -17.47 -2.85 3.02
C PHE A 264 -17.65 -1.40 3.47
N ARG A 265 -16.57 -0.71 3.85
CA ARG A 265 -16.56 0.73 4.14
C ARG A 265 -16.35 1.56 2.87
N ARG A 266 -16.29 0.93 1.69
CA ARG A 266 -16.04 1.52 0.38
C ARG A 266 -14.68 2.20 0.29
N LYS A 267 -13.69 1.70 1.04
CA LYS A 267 -12.31 2.16 1.03
C LYS A 267 -11.50 1.19 0.18
N CYS A 268 -10.67 1.71 -0.72
CA CYS A 268 -9.72 0.93 -1.49
C CYS A 268 -8.68 0.35 -0.55
N VAL A 269 -8.50 -0.96 -0.58
CA VAL A 269 -7.61 -1.69 0.33
C VAL A 269 -6.38 -2.25 -0.38
N ALA A 270 -6.49 -2.57 -1.66
CA ALA A 270 -5.37 -3.01 -2.48
C ALA A 270 -5.52 -2.60 -3.94
N VAL A 271 -4.39 -2.39 -4.61
CA VAL A 271 -4.27 -2.27 -6.07
C VAL A 271 -3.21 -3.24 -6.58
N PHE A 272 -3.51 -3.96 -7.65
CA PHE A 272 -2.56 -4.81 -8.38
C PHE A 272 -2.41 -4.29 -9.80
N THR A 273 -1.18 -4.08 -10.25
CA THR A 273 -0.91 -3.47 -11.56
C THR A 273 0.53 -3.76 -12.03
N GLN A 274 0.86 -3.32 -13.24
CA GLN A 274 2.23 -3.13 -13.69
C GLN A 274 2.63 -1.66 -13.54
N THR A 275 3.88 -1.41 -13.13
CA THR A 275 4.43 -0.04 -13.02
C THR A 275 5.87 0.02 -13.53
N GLY A 276 6.27 1.19 -14.00
CA GLY A 276 7.63 1.42 -14.48
C GLY A 276 7.95 0.67 -15.77
N PRO A 277 9.23 0.67 -16.19
CA PRO A 277 9.67 -0.13 -17.34
C PRO A 277 9.48 -1.63 -17.04
N ALA A 278 8.87 -2.32 -17.99
CA ALA A 278 8.58 -3.75 -17.98
C ALA A 278 8.82 -4.27 -19.40
N GLU A 279 9.18 -5.54 -19.53
CA GLU A 279 9.34 -6.14 -20.84
C GLU A 279 7.97 -6.26 -21.54
N PRO A 280 7.88 -6.11 -22.87
CA PRO A 280 6.62 -6.25 -23.59
C PRO A 280 5.89 -7.57 -23.27
N ALA A 281 6.62 -8.68 -23.18
CA ALA A 281 6.06 -9.98 -22.83
C ALA A 281 5.40 -10.01 -21.44
N VAL A 282 5.92 -9.24 -20.48
CA VAL A 282 5.33 -9.12 -19.14
C VAL A 282 4.01 -8.37 -19.21
N MET A 283 3.98 -7.27 -19.98
CA MET A 283 2.76 -6.47 -20.19
C MET A 283 1.70 -7.26 -20.95
N ASP A 284 2.07 -7.98 -22.01
CA ASP A 284 1.16 -8.79 -22.80
C ASP A 284 0.52 -9.89 -21.94
N MET A 285 1.33 -10.62 -21.16
CA MET A 285 0.82 -11.64 -20.24
C MET A 285 -0.11 -11.05 -19.17
N TRP A 286 0.25 -9.89 -18.60
CA TRP A 286 -0.59 -9.20 -17.64
C TRP A 286 -1.95 -8.83 -18.24
N GLU A 287 -1.96 -8.16 -19.39
CA GLU A 287 -3.20 -7.72 -20.05
C GLU A 287 -4.05 -8.89 -20.54
N ASP A 288 -3.45 -9.99 -21.01
CA ASP A 288 -4.15 -11.21 -21.40
C ASP A 288 -4.90 -11.83 -20.21
N VAL A 289 -4.25 -11.92 -19.04
CA VAL A 289 -4.88 -12.42 -17.82
C VAL A 289 -5.99 -11.48 -17.34
N MET A 290 -5.76 -10.16 -17.34
CA MET A 290 -6.78 -9.18 -16.97
C MET A 290 -8.00 -9.25 -17.89
N SER A 291 -7.77 -9.42 -19.19
CA SER A 291 -8.82 -9.62 -20.19
C SER A 291 -9.61 -10.90 -19.95
N SER A 292 -8.94 -12.00 -19.62
CA SER A 292 -9.57 -13.29 -19.30
C SER A 292 -10.46 -13.20 -18.05
N ILE A 293 -9.95 -12.61 -16.95
CA ILE A 293 -10.70 -12.38 -15.71
C ILE A 293 -11.96 -11.54 -15.99
N SER A 294 -11.81 -10.47 -16.77
CA SER A 294 -12.91 -9.61 -17.19
C SER A 294 -13.96 -10.36 -17.97
N ALA A 295 -13.57 -11.14 -18.99
CA ALA A 295 -14.51 -11.84 -19.86
C ALA A 295 -15.34 -12.90 -19.12
N ALA A 296 -14.79 -13.49 -18.05
CA ALA A 296 -15.47 -14.48 -17.22
C ALA A 296 -16.35 -13.87 -16.11
N SER A 297 -16.27 -12.55 -15.87
CA SER A 297 -17.03 -11.82 -14.85
C SER A 297 -18.37 -11.29 -15.35
#